data_AF-A0A059CL34-F1
#
_entry.id   AF-A0A059CL34-F1
#
_cell.length_a   1.000
_cell.length_b   1.000
_cell.length_c   1.000
_cell.angle_alpha   90.00
_cell.angle_beta   90.00
_cell.angle_gamma   90.00
#
_symmetry.space_group_name_H-M   'P 1'
#
loop_
_entity.id
_entity.type
_entity.pdbx_description
1 polymer ?
#
loop_
_entity_poly.entity_id
_entity_poly.type
_entity_poly.pdbx_seq_one_letter_code
_entity_poly.pdbx_strand_id
1 'polypeptide(L)'
;TLHLRSTEISGLPENLDQLSSLERLDLSYCRELESLPKPPFSLKFLGLTCRSKELPSVSHLTHLKELHLFTCKSLQSIPSLSHLKHLQELWLSFCVSLQEIPELPSCIQILYVFDCPKVERFSNLSDLEFLSELELVRCSGLKKLDGLGSLKSLRKLCLPLLVSAERVDHLHTIEGLEKLGSLEEVDISRRKHIQVLDLSKSEHLKKLNVESCESLVEIRCPSKFLEYFNRSRCKSLEKLPDFIIKDYEEYSDSTEEDYEEYSDSMEDD
;
A
#
# COMPACT_ATOMS: atom_id res chain seq x y z
N THR A 1 17.26 16.74 12.95
CA THR A 1 15.87 16.29 12.69
C THR A 1 14.89 17.40 13.04
N LEU A 2 13.79 17.53 12.30
CA LEU A 2 12.71 18.48 12.55
C LEU A 2 11.37 17.73 12.48
N HIS A 3 10.64 17.69 13.59
CA HIS A 3 9.33 17.07 13.70
C HIS A 3 8.27 18.13 13.96
N LEU A 4 7.36 18.31 13.01
CA LEU A 4 6.24 19.25 13.10
C LEU A 4 4.93 18.52 12.80
N ARG A 5 4.91 17.20 12.90
CA ARG A 5 3.73 16.37 12.63
C ARG A 5 2.53 16.85 13.44
N SER A 6 1.36 16.93 12.78
CA SER A 6 0.10 17.34 13.41
C SER A 6 0.12 18.73 14.04
N THR A 7 0.92 19.66 13.50
CA THR A 7 0.92 21.07 13.92
C THR A 7 0.08 21.94 12.98
N GLU A 8 -0.34 23.10 13.47
CA GLU A 8 -1.11 24.12 12.73
C GLU A 8 -0.20 25.07 11.92
N ILE A 9 1.01 24.63 11.57
CA ILE A 9 1.93 25.48 10.79
C ILE A 9 1.32 25.79 9.42
N SER A 10 1.27 27.07 9.08
CA SER A 10 0.82 27.52 7.76
C SER A 10 1.96 27.68 6.76
N GLY A 11 3.18 27.90 7.26
CA GLY A 11 4.37 28.10 6.45
C GLY A 11 5.65 27.65 7.15
N LEU A 12 6.71 27.53 6.34
CA LEU A 12 8.07 27.26 6.76
C LEU A 12 8.98 28.38 6.25
N PRO A 13 10.12 28.63 6.91
CA PRO A 13 11.06 29.65 6.43
C PRO A 13 11.60 29.27 5.04
N GLU A 14 11.76 30.27 4.16
CA GLU A 14 12.19 30.06 2.76
C GLU A 14 13.58 29.42 2.64
N ASN A 15 14.45 29.66 3.62
CA ASN A 15 15.82 29.17 3.67
C ASN A 15 15.96 27.78 4.33
N LEU A 16 14.91 26.95 4.27
CA LEU A 16 14.92 25.57 4.80
C LEU A 16 16.05 24.71 4.21
N ASP A 17 16.47 24.99 2.97
CA ASP A 17 17.55 24.32 2.28
C ASP A 17 18.95 24.57 2.90
N GLN A 18 19.10 25.62 3.71
CA GLN A 18 20.35 25.92 4.42
C GLN A 18 20.60 24.98 5.62
N LEU A 19 19.60 24.21 6.04
CA LEU A 19 19.72 23.23 7.13
C LEU A 19 20.44 21.96 6.64
N SER A 20 21.72 22.09 6.26
CA SER A 20 22.52 21.05 5.61
C SER A 20 22.79 19.78 6.45
N SER A 21 22.52 19.83 7.75
CA SER A 21 22.59 18.67 8.66
C SER A 21 21.22 18.05 8.94
N LEU A 22 20.15 18.57 8.33
CA LEU A 22 18.80 18.06 8.53
C LEU A 22 18.60 16.79 7.70
N GLU A 23 18.48 15.64 8.37
CA GLU A 23 18.27 14.36 7.71
C GLU A 23 16.79 13.89 7.72
N ARG A 24 15.98 14.45 8.62
CA ARG A 24 14.56 14.09 8.75
C ARG A 24 13.71 15.34 8.91
N LEU A 25 12.72 15.46 8.05
CA LEU A 25 11.69 16.49 8.07
C LEU A 25 10.31 15.80 8.05
N ASP A 26 9.55 15.96 9.13
CA ASP A 26 8.22 15.35 9.27
C ASP A 26 7.15 16.44 9.41
N LEU A 27 6.44 16.67 8.31
CA LEU A 27 5.33 17.62 8.13
C LEU A 27 4.00 16.88 7.89
N SER A 28 3.93 15.62 8.33
CA SER A 28 2.72 14.80 8.19
C SER A 28 1.59 15.41 9.01
N TYR A 29 0.37 15.39 8.47
CA TYR A 29 -0.83 15.95 9.11
C TYR A 29 -0.77 17.46 9.43
N CYS A 30 0.17 18.22 8.84
CA CYS A 30 0.14 19.69 8.86
C CYS A 30 -0.90 20.18 7.84
N ARG A 31 -2.16 20.29 8.27
CA ARG A 31 -3.29 20.62 7.37
C ARG A 31 -3.28 22.06 6.88
N GLU A 32 -2.61 22.95 7.60
CA GLU A 32 -2.50 24.38 7.27
C GLU A 32 -1.32 24.74 6.37
N LEU A 33 -0.42 23.80 6.06
CA LEU A 33 0.76 24.07 5.26
C LEU A 33 0.38 24.37 3.79
N GLU A 34 0.58 25.61 3.35
CA GLU A 34 0.26 26.04 1.97
C GLU A 34 1.24 25.49 0.94
N SER A 35 2.53 25.56 1.25
CA SER A 35 3.60 25.14 0.36
C SER A 35 4.78 24.61 1.14
N LEU A 36 5.56 23.75 0.48
CA LEU A 36 6.84 23.26 0.99
C LEU A 36 7.96 24.09 0.35
N PRO A 37 8.66 24.97 1.10
CA PRO A 37 9.90 25.56 0.63
C PRO A 37 10.91 24.47 0.26
N LYS A 38 11.90 24.80 -0.57
CA LYS A 38 12.89 23.83 -1.05
C LYS A 38 13.53 23.08 0.14
N PRO A 39 13.33 21.76 0.27
CA PRO A 39 13.90 21.01 1.39
C PRO A 39 15.43 20.83 1.21
N PRO A 40 16.20 20.64 2.29
CA PRO A 40 17.64 20.46 2.21
C PRO A 40 18.01 19.12 1.55
N PHE A 41 19.11 19.12 0.78
CA PHE A 41 19.58 17.95 0.02
C PHE A 41 20.02 16.75 0.89
N SER A 42 20.28 17.00 2.18
CA SER A 42 20.71 16.01 3.18
C SER A 42 19.58 15.12 3.69
N LEU A 43 18.33 15.38 3.32
CA LEU A 43 17.18 14.61 3.79
C LEU A 43 17.27 13.15 3.36
N LYS A 44 17.05 12.29 4.36
CA LYS A 44 16.84 10.84 4.24
C LYS A 44 15.38 10.47 4.46
N PHE A 45 14.64 11.29 5.22
CA PHE A 45 13.20 11.12 5.45
C PHE A 45 12.44 12.41 5.16
N LEU A 46 11.35 12.29 4.40
CA LEU A 46 10.37 13.36 4.18
C LEU A 46 8.95 12.83 4.40
N GLY A 47 8.28 13.34 5.44
CA GLY A 47 6.85 13.16 5.66
C GLY A 47 6.10 14.44 5.31
N LEU A 48 5.02 14.36 4.52
CA LEU A 48 4.32 15.53 4.02
C LEU A 48 2.81 15.32 3.95
N THR A 49 2.05 16.34 4.37
CA THR A 49 0.68 16.58 3.90
C THR A 49 0.70 17.69 2.86
N CYS A 50 0.24 17.38 1.66
CA CYS A 50 0.27 18.29 0.52
C CYS A 50 -1.14 18.71 0.11
N ARG A 51 -1.31 20.00 -0.18
CA ARG A 51 -2.58 20.59 -0.63
C ARG A 51 -2.61 20.88 -2.14
N SER A 52 -1.46 20.78 -2.80
CA SER A 52 -1.29 20.93 -4.24
C SER A 52 -1.82 19.72 -5.01
N LYS A 53 -2.10 19.93 -6.31
CA LYS A 53 -2.47 18.84 -7.23
C LYS A 53 -1.30 17.97 -7.64
N GLU A 54 -0.08 18.51 -7.55
CA GLU A 54 1.17 17.83 -7.88
C GLU A 54 2.09 17.83 -6.66
N LEU A 55 2.92 16.80 -6.54
CA LEU A 55 3.91 16.73 -5.47
C LEU A 55 4.96 17.84 -5.65
N PRO A 56 5.34 18.59 -4.59
CA PRO A 56 6.48 19.49 -4.65
C PRO A 56 7.74 18.76 -5.14
N SER A 57 8.59 19.45 -5.90
CA SER A 57 9.77 18.79 -6.48
C SER A 57 10.68 18.22 -5.38
N VAL A 58 10.87 16.90 -5.45
CA VAL A 58 11.79 16.14 -4.59
C VAL A 58 13.04 15.69 -5.33
N SER A 59 13.26 16.18 -6.55
CA SER A 59 14.27 15.59 -7.45
C SER A 59 15.71 15.79 -7.05
N HIS A 60 15.98 16.83 -6.26
CA HIS A 60 17.31 17.10 -5.70
C HIS A 60 17.59 16.31 -4.41
N LEU A 61 16.61 15.60 -3.84
CA LEU A 61 16.76 14.83 -2.60
C LEU A 61 17.39 13.46 -2.87
N THR A 62 18.60 13.46 -3.45
CA THR A 62 19.26 12.23 -3.92
C THR A 62 19.57 11.23 -2.80
N HIS A 63 19.63 11.67 -1.54
CA HIS A 63 19.85 10.82 -0.36
C HIS A 63 18.55 10.33 0.31
N LEU A 64 17.39 10.67 -0.24
CA LEU A 64 16.10 10.32 0.34
C LEU A 64 15.92 8.81 0.33
N LYS A 65 15.58 8.26 1.49
CA LYS A 65 15.31 6.83 1.73
C LYS A 65 13.84 6.54 1.93
N GLU A 66 13.13 7.47 2.57
CA GLU A 66 11.74 7.31 2.97
C GLU A 66 10.95 8.55 2.53
N LEU A 67 9.91 8.33 1.73
CA LEU A 67 8.95 9.37 1.34
C LEU A 67 7.55 8.97 1.79
N HIS A 68 6.95 9.79 2.65
CA HIS A 68 5.63 9.53 3.19
C HIS A 68 4.67 10.68 2.86
N LEU A 69 3.58 10.37 2.16
CA LEU A 69 2.53 11.31 1.80
C LEU A 69 1.24 10.94 2.52
N PHE A 70 0.80 11.79 3.45
CA PHE A 70 -0.37 11.55 4.28
C PHE A 70 -1.45 12.59 4.01
N THR A 71 -2.67 12.14 3.75
CA THR A 71 -3.85 13.02 3.59
C THR A 71 -3.65 14.09 2.50
N CYS A 72 -2.86 13.76 1.48
CA CYS A 72 -2.70 14.56 0.26
C CYS A 72 -3.97 14.48 -0.62
N LYS A 73 -5.09 15.03 -0.13
CA LYS A 73 -6.42 14.83 -0.75
C LYS A 73 -6.53 15.44 -2.15
N SER A 74 -5.80 16.52 -2.43
CA SER A 74 -5.79 17.20 -3.73
C SER A 74 -4.81 16.60 -4.74
N LEU A 75 -3.86 15.79 -4.29
CA LEU A 75 -2.79 15.24 -5.11
C LEU A 75 -3.36 14.30 -6.17
N GLN A 76 -3.12 14.61 -7.44
CA GLN A 76 -3.61 13.84 -8.59
C GLN A 76 -2.51 13.02 -9.25
N SER A 77 -1.27 13.52 -9.23
CA SER A 77 -0.11 12.88 -9.84
C SER A 77 1.15 13.08 -9.00
N ILE A 78 2.08 12.12 -9.12
CA ILE A 78 3.42 12.18 -8.54
C ILE A 78 4.40 12.02 -9.71
N PRO A 79 5.41 12.88 -9.88
CA PRO A 79 6.41 12.72 -10.94
C PRO A 79 7.21 11.41 -10.74
N SER A 80 7.83 10.91 -11.81
CA SER A 80 8.70 9.72 -11.75
C SER A 80 9.74 9.86 -10.64
N LEU A 81 9.80 8.88 -9.74
CA LEU A 81 10.75 8.81 -8.63
C LEU A 81 11.97 7.92 -8.94
N SER A 82 12.05 7.40 -10.18
CA SER A 82 13.11 6.48 -10.65
C SER A 82 14.55 7.00 -10.48
N HIS A 83 14.73 8.32 -10.36
CA HIS A 83 16.01 8.98 -10.15
C HIS A 83 16.48 8.97 -8.68
N LEU A 84 15.59 8.72 -7.71
CA LEU A 84 15.92 8.66 -6.28
C LEU A 84 16.57 7.31 -5.93
N LYS A 85 17.86 7.15 -6.26
CA LYS A 85 18.60 5.88 -6.17
C LYS A 85 18.80 5.31 -4.75
N HIS A 86 18.32 6.01 -3.73
CA HIS A 86 18.36 5.56 -2.34
C HIS A 86 16.98 5.39 -1.71
N LEU A 87 15.89 5.64 -2.47
CA LEU A 87 14.53 5.51 -1.96
C LEU A 87 14.18 4.04 -1.76
N GLN A 88 14.00 3.66 -0.51
CA GLN A 88 13.69 2.30 -0.06
C GLN A 88 12.21 2.14 0.29
N GLU A 89 11.57 3.21 0.75
CA GLU A 89 10.17 3.16 1.18
C GLU A 89 9.34 4.31 0.61
N LEU A 90 8.15 3.96 0.11
CA LEU A 90 7.13 4.91 -0.30
C LEU A 90 5.81 4.58 0.42
N TRP A 91 5.30 5.56 1.15
CA TRP A 91 4.04 5.47 1.87
C TRP A 91 3.06 6.50 1.32
N LEU A 92 1.90 6.04 0.83
CA LEU A 92 0.83 6.89 0.29
C LEU A 92 -0.46 6.57 1.03
N SER A 93 -0.89 7.47 1.91
CA SER A 93 -2.07 7.25 2.75
C SER A 93 -3.10 8.35 2.56
N PHE A 94 -4.34 7.95 2.28
CA PHE A 94 -5.48 8.86 2.07
C PHE A 94 -5.23 9.90 0.95
N CYS A 95 -4.49 9.53 -0.10
CA CYS A 95 -4.32 10.33 -1.31
C CYS A 95 -5.50 10.08 -2.26
N VAL A 96 -6.71 10.49 -1.85
CA VAL A 96 -7.97 10.06 -2.48
C VAL A 96 -8.17 10.53 -3.93
N SER A 97 -7.41 11.53 -4.37
CA SER A 97 -7.45 12.02 -5.76
C SER A 97 -6.35 11.45 -6.65
N LEU A 98 -5.41 10.67 -6.09
CA LEU A 98 -4.28 10.12 -6.82
C LEU A 98 -4.76 9.05 -7.80
N GLN A 99 -4.35 9.16 -9.06
CA GLN A 99 -4.84 8.29 -10.14
C GLN A 99 -3.87 7.16 -10.50
N GLU A 100 -2.58 7.37 -10.24
CA GLU A 100 -1.51 6.45 -10.59
C GLU A 100 -0.39 6.44 -9.55
N ILE A 101 0.26 5.29 -9.41
CA ILE A 101 1.52 5.17 -8.68
C ILE A 101 2.66 5.55 -9.64
N PRO A 102 3.60 6.43 -9.23
CA PRO A 102 4.71 6.87 -10.08
C PRO A 102 5.64 5.72 -10.44
N GLU A 103 6.48 5.91 -11.44
CA GLU A 103 7.65 5.03 -11.64
C GLU A 103 8.57 5.09 -10.42
N LEU A 104 8.94 3.93 -9.90
CA LEU A 104 9.76 3.79 -8.71
C LEU A 104 11.20 3.41 -9.07
N PRO A 105 12.19 3.76 -8.23
CA PRO A 105 13.55 3.30 -8.42
C PRO A 105 13.65 1.81 -8.08
N SER A 106 14.55 1.08 -8.75
CA SER A 106 14.71 -0.38 -8.57
C SER A 106 15.09 -0.79 -7.15
N CYS A 107 15.66 0.12 -6.35
CA CYS A 107 16.06 -0.11 -4.96
C CYS A 107 14.91 -0.07 -3.95
N ILE A 108 13.68 0.21 -4.38
CA ILE A 108 12.51 0.24 -3.49
C ILE A 108 12.30 -1.14 -2.86
N GLN A 109 12.00 -1.16 -1.57
CA GLN A 109 11.82 -2.38 -0.76
C GLN A 109 10.41 -2.49 -0.20
N ILE A 110 9.78 -1.35 0.11
CA ILE A 110 8.43 -1.27 0.67
C ILE A 110 7.62 -0.25 -0.12
N LEU A 111 6.46 -0.69 -0.62
CA LEU A 111 5.44 0.17 -1.17
C LEU A 111 4.14 -0.04 -0.39
N TYR A 112 3.75 0.99 0.36
CA TYR A 112 2.53 0.99 1.15
C TYR A 112 1.57 2.05 0.63
N VAL A 113 0.39 1.62 0.19
CA VAL A 113 -0.69 2.48 -0.30
C VAL A 113 -1.96 2.15 0.47
N PHE A 114 -2.48 3.13 1.20
CA PHE A 114 -3.67 2.98 2.03
C PHE A 114 -4.74 3.99 1.64
N ASP A 115 -5.93 3.48 1.31
CA ASP A 115 -7.12 4.27 1.04
C ASP A 115 -6.92 5.34 -0.06
N CYS A 116 -6.36 4.89 -1.19
CA CYS A 116 -6.24 5.65 -2.42
C CYS A 116 -7.18 5.04 -3.48
N PRO A 117 -8.51 5.28 -3.39
CA PRO A 117 -9.51 4.57 -4.19
C PRO A 117 -9.48 4.88 -5.69
N LYS A 118 -8.89 6.01 -6.11
CA LYS A 118 -8.78 6.39 -7.52
C LYS A 118 -7.51 5.88 -8.21
N VAL A 119 -6.62 5.19 -7.49
CA VAL A 119 -5.43 4.59 -8.11
C VAL A 119 -5.89 3.44 -8.99
N GLU A 120 -5.87 3.66 -10.30
CA GLU A 120 -6.29 2.66 -11.29
C GLU A 120 -5.11 1.94 -11.93
N ARG A 121 -3.97 2.63 -12.00
CA ARG A 121 -2.79 2.21 -12.78
C ARG A 121 -1.54 2.15 -11.91
N PHE A 122 -0.68 1.23 -12.30
CA PHE A 122 0.69 1.10 -11.82
C PHE A 122 1.65 1.37 -12.97
N SER A 123 2.78 1.99 -12.64
CA SER A 123 4.00 1.82 -13.42
C SER A 123 4.39 0.33 -13.37
N ASN A 124 4.95 -0.20 -14.47
CA ASN A 124 5.28 -1.62 -14.56
C ASN A 124 6.23 -2.03 -13.41
N LEU A 125 5.84 -3.04 -12.62
CA LEU A 125 6.60 -3.48 -11.44
C LEU A 125 7.84 -4.33 -11.82
N SER A 126 8.06 -4.61 -13.10
CA SER A 126 9.06 -5.60 -13.56
C SER A 126 10.50 -5.29 -13.14
N ASP A 127 10.84 -4.02 -12.93
CA ASP A 127 12.20 -3.59 -12.59
C ASP A 127 12.45 -3.46 -11.07
N LEU A 128 11.45 -3.81 -10.24
CA LEU A 128 11.51 -3.64 -8.78
C LEU A 128 11.97 -4.94 -8.09
N GLU A 129 13.16 -5.43 -8.47
CA GLU A 129 13.67 -6.74 -8.02
C GLU A 129 13.85 -6.86 -6.50
N PHE A 130 14.05 -5.74 -5.79
CA PHE A 130 14.22 -5.66 -4.34
C PHE A 130 12.92 -5.40 -3.57
N LEU A 131 11.79 -5.18 -4.26
CA LEU A 131 10.51 -4.94 -3.60
C LEU A 131 10.13 -6.20 -2.82
N SER A 132 10.04 -6.04 -1.51
CA SER A 132 9.77 -7.12 -0.57
C SER A 132 8.38 -7.07 0.04
N GLU A 133 7.79 -5.88 0.10
CA GLU A 133 6.46 -5.66 0.66
C GLU A 133 5.65 -4.74 -0.27
N LEU A 134 4.52 -5.25 -0.77
CA LEU A 134 3.56 -4.53 -1.59
C LEU A 134 2.20 -4.57 -0.92
N GLU A 135 1.76 -3.43 -0.39
CA GLU A 135 0.50 -3.31 0.33
C GLU A 135 -0.37 -2.22 -0.31
N LEU A 136 -1.47 -2.62 -0.95
CA LEU A 136 -2.47 -1.76 -1.59
C LEU A 136 -3.82 -1.95 -0.90
N VAL A 137 -3.92 -1.41 0.29
CA VAL A 137 -5.06 -1.54 1.18
C VAL A 137 -6.12 -0.51 0.82
N ARG A 138 -7.38 -0.94 0.66
CA ARG A 138 -8.52 -0.06 0.30
C ARG A 138 -8.37 0.64 -1.07
N CYS A 139 -7.57 0.08 -1.97
CA CYS A 139 -7.41 0.55 -3.35
C CYS A 139 -8.48 -0.11 -4.27
N SER A 140 -9.71 0.41 -4.23
CA SER A 140 -10.86 -0.15 -4.97
C SER A 140 -10.80 0.12 -6.48
N GLY A 141 -10.19 1.21 -6.92
CA GLY A 141 -10.03 1.54 -8.34
C GLY A 141 -8.97 0.73 -9.07
N LEU A 142 -8.18 -0.08 -8.36
CA LEU A 142 -7.10 -0.88 -8.94
C LEU A 142 -7.68 -1.88 -9.95
N LYS A 143 -7.30 -1.76 -11.22
CA LYS A 143 -7.79 -2.61 -12.31
C LYS A 143 -6.86 -3.78 -12.63
N LYS A 144 -5.54 -3.54 -12.53
CA LYS A 144 -4.51 -4.50 -12.92
C LYS A 144 -3.20 -4.26 -12.16
N LEU A 145 -2.43 -5.33 -11.95
CA LEU A 145 -1.04 -5.29 -11.46
C LEU A 145 -0.12 -5.94 -12.49
N ASP A 146 0.59 -5.10 -13.24
CA ASP A 146 1.55 -5.54 -14.27
C ASP A 146 2.95 -5.74 -13.70
N GLY A 147 3.64 -6.79 -14.15
CA GLY A 147 5.03 -7.07 -13.76
C GLY A 147 5.21 -7.80 -12.43
N LEU A 148 4.11 -8.20 -11.77
CA LEU A 148 4.14 -8.87 -10.46
C LEU A 148 5.03 -10.12 -10.47
N GLY A 149 4.96 -10.94 -11.53
CA GLY A 149 5.75 -12.17 -11.66
C GLY A 149 7.27 -12.00 -11.78
N SER A 150 7.77 -10.76 -11.87
CA SER A 150 9.21 -10.46 -11.88
C SER A 150 9.77 -10.18 -10.48
N LEU A 151 8.90 -10.01 -9.46
CA LEU A 151 9.26 -9.58 -8.11
C LEU A 151 9.82 -10.72 -7.25
N LYS A 152 11.05 -11.14 -7.54
CA LYS A 152 11.69 -12.31 -6.90
C LYS A 152 11.87 -12.16 -5.38
N SER A 153 11.93 -10.93 -4.85
CA SER A 153 12.12 -10.66 -3.42
C SER A 153 10.81 -10.44 -2.66
N LEU A 154 9.65 -10.49 -3.34
CA LEU A 154 8.36 -10.17 -2.72
C LEU A 154 7.99 -11.23 -1.69
N ARG A 155 7.93 -10.82 -0.42
CA ARG A 155 7.54 -11.65 0.72
C ARG A 155 6.10 -11.38 1.15
N LYS A 156 5.63 -10.14 1.04
CA LYS A 156 4.30 -9.73 1.49
C LYS A 156 3.53 -9.06 0.35
N LEU A 157 2.34 -9.59 0.07
CA LEU A 157 1.39 -9.00 -0.86
C LEU A 157 0.03 -8.83 -0.16
N CYS A 158 -0.37 -7.59 0.10
CA CYS A 158 -1.66 -7.28 0.71
C CYS A 158 -2.48 -6.37 -0.19
N LEU A 159 -3.63 -6.82 -0.67
CA LEU A 159 -4.56 -6.09 -1.53
C LEU A 159 -6.00 -6.03 -0.97
N PRO A 160 -6.23 -5.96 0.37
CA PRO A 160 -7.57 -6.08 0.92
C PRO A 160 -8.46 -4.88 0.61
N LEU A 161 -9.77 -5.10 0.52
CA LEU A 161 -10.80 -4.06 0.48
C LEU A 161 -11.58 -4.00 1.80
N LEU A 162 -12.40 -2.97 2.00
CA LEU A 162 -13.32 -2.87 3.14
C LEU A 162 -14.73 -3.37 2.80
N VAL A 163 -15.55 -3.54 3.83
CA VAL A 163 -16.95 -3.98 3.76
C VAL A 163 -17.88 -2.92 3.14
N SER A 164 -17.44 -1.66 3.01
CA SER A 164 -18.33 -0.54 2.66
C SER A 164 -19.07 -0.76 1.34
N ALA A 165 -20.40 -0.62 1.39
CA ALA A 165 -21.32 -0.86 0.27
C ALA A 165 -21.08 -0.01 -1.00
N GLU A 166 -20.28 1.05 -0.89
CA GLU A 166 -20.11 2.05 -1.95
C GLU A 166 -18.93 1.78 -2.90
N ARG A 167 -18.02 0.85 -2.54
CA ARG A 167 -16.78 0.67 -3.30
C ARG A 167 -16.79 -0.63 -4.10
N VAL A 168 -16.82 -0.47 -5.42
CA VAL A 168 -16.73 -1.57 -6.38
C VAL A 168 -15.27 -2.05 -6.48
N ASP A 169 -15.08 -3.36 -6.43
CA ASP A 169 -13.79 -3.99 -6.72
C ASP A 169 -13.57 -4.02 -8.24
N HIS A 170 -12.49 -3.42 -8.72
CA HIS A 170 -12.16 -3.40 -10.15
C HIS A 170 -11.08 -4.43 -10.53
N LEU A 171 -10.50 -5.15 -9.55
CA LEU A 171 -9.40 -6.08 -9.79
C LEU A 171 -9.96 -7.47 -10.07
N HIS A 172 -9.89 -7.91 -11.32
CA HIS A 172 -10.50 -9.18 -11.76
C HIS A 172 -9.52 -10.36 -11.72
N THR A 173 -8.23 -10.10 -11.94
CA THR A 173 -7.18 -11.13 -11.98
C THR A 173 -5.91 -10.60 -11.33
N ILE A 174 -5.10 -11.52 -10.80
CA ILE A 174 -3.74 -11.23 -10.32
C ILE A 174 -2.80 -12.22 -11.02
N GLU A 175 -2.20 -11.78 -12.12
CA GLU A 175 -1.31 -12.61 -12.94
C GLU A 175 0.14 -12.55 -12.42
N GLY A 176 0.90 -13.63 -12.61
CA GLY A 176 2.31 -13.70 -12.24
C GLY A 176 2.58 -14.23 -10.84
N LEU A 177 1.56 -14.43 -10.00
CA LEU A 177 1.70 -15.07 -8.69
C LEU A 177 2.28 -16.49 -8.79
N GLU A 178 1.96 -17.19 -9.87
CA GLU A 178 2.45 -18.55 -10.15
C GLU A 178 3.97 -18.61 -10.36
N LYS A 179 4.65 -17.47 -10.40
CA LYS A 179 6.12 -17.34 -10.54
C LYS A 179 6.81 -17.00 -9.22
N LEU A 180 6.06 -16.62 -8.18
CA LEU A 180 6.62 -16.07 -6.96
C LEU A 180 6.92 -17.16 -5.92
N GLY A 181 8.22 -17.41 -5.71
CA GLY A 181 8.70 -18.40 -4.74
C GLY A 181 8.91 -17.87 -3.31
N SER A 182 9.03 -16.55 -3.15
CA SER A 182 9.46 -15.91 -1.90
C SER A 182 8.30 -15.43 -1.01
N LEU A 183 7.05 -15.59 -1.45
CA LEU A 183 5.87 -15.12 -0.72
C LEU A 183 5.71 -15.85 0.62
N GLU A 184 5.55 -15.07 1.68
CA GLU A 184 5.30 -15.50 3.06
C GLU A 184 3.89 -15.08 3.52
N GLU A 185 3.38 -13.94 3.05
CA GLU A 185 2.07 -13.41 3.43
C GLU A 185 1.32 -12.91 2.20
N VAL A 186 0.10 -13.42 2.01
CA VAL A 186 -0.83 -12.98 0.96
C VAL A 186 -2.18 -12.65 1.60
N ASP A 187 -2.64 -11.41 1.42
CA ASP A 187 -3.99 -10.99 1.75
C ASP A 187 -4.65 -10.41 0.51
N ILE A 188 -5.71 -11.05 0.02
CA ILE A 188 -6.56 -10.52 -1.06
C ILE A 188 -8.01 -10.43 -0.62
N SER A 189 -8.25 -10.35 0.69
CA SER A 189 -9.59 -10.37 1.26
C SER A 189 -10.49 -9.31 0.61
N ARG A 190 -11.74 -9.73 0.37
CA ARG A 190 -12.82 -8.94 -0.22
C ARG A 190 -12.58 -8.55 -1.68
N ARG A 191 -11.61 -9.18 -2.35
CA ARG A 191 -11.53 -9.18 -3.82
C ARG A 191 -12.52 -10.17 -4.40
N LYS A 192 -13.65 -9.67 -4.88
CA LYS A 192 -14.85 -10.46 -5.18
C LYS A 192 -14.81 -11.09 -6.56
N HIS A 193 -13.97 -10.60 -7.46
CA HIS A 193 -13.95 -11.05 -8.86
C HIS A 193 -12.91 -12.13 -9.15
N ILE A 194 -11.95 -12.35 -8.25
CA ILE A 194 -10.87 -13.32 -8.44
C ILE A 194 -11.43 -14.74 -8.32
N GLN A 195 -11.20 -15.56 -9.35
CA GLN A 195 -11.70 -16.95 -9.42
C GLN A 195 -10.65 -17.99 -9.06
N VAL A 196 -9.39 -17.75 -9.44
CA VAL A 196 -8.27 -18.66 -9.19
C VAL A 196 -7.14 -17.89 -8.55
N LEU A 197 -6.64 -18.41 -7.44
CA LEU A 197 -5.44 -17.91 -6.78
C LEU A 197 -4.33 -18.95 -6.95
N ASP A 198 -3.40 -18.70 -7.87
CA ASP A 198 -2.27 -19.60 -8.17
C ASP A 198 -1.01 -19.16 -7.42
N LEU A 199 -0.74 -19.83 -6.30
CA LEU A 199 0.45 -19.67 -5.46
C LEU A 199 1.33 -20.94 -5.55
N SER A 200 1.32 -21.62 -6.70
CA SER A 200 1.98 -22.93 -6.89
C SER A 200 3.50 -22.93 -6.68
N LYS A 201 4.15 -21.77 -6.70
CA LYS A 201 5.58 -21.62 -6.38
C LYS A 201 5.87 -21.16 -4.96
N SER A 202 4.86 -20.68 -4.23
CA SER A 202 5.03 -20.13 -2.88
C SER A 202 5.06 -21.25 -1.84
N GLU A 203 6.18 -21.97 -1.77
CA GLU A 203 6.35 -23.14 -0.89
C GLU A 203 6.50 -22.78 0.60
N HIS A 204 6.82 -21.52 0.91
CA HIS A 204 7.07 -21.02 2.27
C HIS A 204 6.00 -20.05 2.80
N LEU A 205 4.81 -20.05 2.20
CA LEU A 205 3.70 -19.21 2.61
C LEU A 205 3.26 -19.52 4.06
N LYS A 206 3.26 -18.50 4.91
CA LYS A 206 2.85 -18.57 6.33
C LYS A 206 1.46 -18.06 6.58
N LYS A 207 1.02 -17.04 5.84
CA LYS A 207 -0.31 -16.45 6.00
C LYS A 207 -1.02 -16.29 4.67
N LEU A 208 -2.28 -16.74 4.64
CA LEU A 208 -3.16 -16.58 3.50
C LEU A 208 -4.53 -16.07 3.98
N ASN A 209 -4.88 -14.85 3.59
CA ASN A 209 -6.20 -14.28 3.82
C ASN A 209 -6.94 -14.10 2.50
N VAL A 210 -8.03 -14.81 2.33
CA VAL A 210 -8.94 -14.72 1.19
C VAL A 210 -10.38 -14.44 1.65
N GLU A 211 -10.57 -13.96 2.88
CA GLU A 211 -11.89 -13.67 3.44
C GLU A 211 -12.79 -12.91 2.44
N SER A 212 -14.05 -13.34 2.32
CA SER A 212 -15.06 -12.70 1.46
C SER A 212 -14.67 -12.58 -0.02
N CYS A 213 -13.79 -13.45 -0.53
CA CYS A 213 -13.58 -13.64 -1.95
C CYS A 213 -14.70 -14.51 -2.54
N GLU A 214 -15.85 -13.89 -2.81
CA GLU A 214 -17.10 -14.61 -3.14
C GLU A 214 -17.04 -15.46 -4.43
N SER A 215 -16.26 -15.05 -5.44
CA SER A 215 -16.10 -15.78 -6.71
C SER A 215 -14.91 -16.74 -6.73
N LEU A 216 -14.13 -16.85 -5.65
CA LEU A 216 -12.92 -17.67 -5.62
C LEU A 216 -13.31 -19.15 -5.59
N VAL A 217 -12.87 -19.91 -6.61
CA VAL A 217 -13.20 -21.33 -6.81
C VAL A 217 -12.04 -22.24 -6.46
N GLU A 218 -10.81 -21.80 -6.72
CA GLU A 218 -9.61 -22.63 -6.59
C GLU A 218 -8.44 -21.85 -6.00
N ILE A 219 -7.79 -22.45 -5.00
CA ILE A 219 -6.53 -21.99 -4.45
C ILE A 219 -5.48 -23.08 -4.68
N ARG A 220 -4.44 -22.76 -5.45
CA ARG A 220 -3.28 -23.63 -5.62
C ARG A 220 -2.18 -23.14 -4.71
N CYS A 221 -1.94 -23.85 -3.62
CA CYS A 221 -0.82 -23.54 -2.75
C CYS A 221 -0.22 -24.88 -2.28
N PRO A 222 1.10 -25.07 -2.36
CA PRO A 222 1.76 -26.29 -1.87
C PRO A 222 2.34 -26.14 -0.45
N SER A 223 2.28 -24.94 0.15
CA SER A 223 3.04 -24.63 1.36
C SER A 223 2.60 -25.38 2.61
N LYS A 224 3.49 -26.16 3.20
CA LYS A 224 3.22 -26.84 4.49
C LYS A 224 3.45 -25.97 5.72
N PHE A 225 3.78 -24.69 5.54
CA PHE A 225 4.15 -23.76 6.60
C PHE A 225 3.03 -22.76 6.94
N LEU A 226 1.81 -22.99 6.44
CA LEU A 226 0.71 -22.07 6.65
C LEU A 226 0.29 -22.07 8.12
N GLU A 227 0.54 -20.95 8.80
CA GLU A 227 0.20 -20.66 10.19
C GLU A 227 -1.18 -20.01 10.33
N TYR A 228 -1.59 -19.25 9.32
CA TYR A 228 -2.88 -18.56 9.28
C TYR A 228 -3.56 -18.73 7.92
N PHE A 229 -4.80 -19.20 7.95
CA PHE A 229 -5.64 -19.31 6.76
C PHE A 229 -7.07 -18.84 7.05
N ASN A 230 -7.46 -17.70 6.48
CA ASN A 230 -8.83 -17.21 6.56
C ASN A 230 -9.51 -17.30 5.19
N ARG A 231 -10.53 -18.15 5.11
CA ARG A 231 -11.41 -18.35 3.94
C ARG A 231 -12.88 -18.09 4.25
N SER A 232 -13.15 -17.37 5.34
CA SER A 232 -14.52 -17.08 5.75
C SER A 232 -15.27 -16.35 4.63
N ARG A 233 -16.56 -16.65 4.47
CA ARG A 233 -17.43 -16.05 3.44
C ARG A 233 -16.98 -16.28 1.97
N CYS A 234 -16.07 -17.22 1.69
CA CYS A 234 -15.74 -17.69 0.34
C CYS A 234 -16.74 -18.76 -0.15
N LYS A 235 -17.91 -18.33 -0.61
CA LYS A 235 -19.04 -19.23 -0.91
C LYS A 235 -18.82 -20.16 -2.11
N SER A 236 -17.97 -19.78 -3.06
CA SER A 236 -17.72 -20.54 -4.30
C SER A 236 -16.49 -21.45 -4.24
N LEU A 237 -15.79 -21.51 -3.11
CA LEU A 237 -14.49 -22.18 -3.00
C LEU A 237 -14.66 -23.70 -2.94
N GLU A 238 -14.27 -24.39 -4.01
CA GLU A 238 -14.41 -25.84 -4.15
C GLU A 238 -13.09 -26.58 -3.94
N LYS A 239 -11.97 -26.02 -4.42
CA LYS A 239 -10.65 -26.66 -4.34
C LYS A 239 -9.75 -25.93 -3.37
N LEU A 240 -9.30 -26.68 -2.36
CA LEU A 240 -8.40 -26.21 -1.31
C LEU A 240 -6.95 -26.67 -1.55
N PRO A 241 -5.97 -26.00 -0.92
CA PRO A 241 -4.57 -26.45 -0.90
C PRO A 241 -4.41 -27.88 -0.35
N ASP A 242 -3.45 -28.62 -0.91
CA ASP A 242 -3.21 -30.06 -0.63
C ASP A 242 -2.81 -30.38 0.82
N PHE A 243 -2.44 -29.37 1.61
CA PHE A 243 -1.85 -29.53 2.94
C PHE A 243 -2.78 -29.14 4.10
N ILE A 244 -4.03 -28.73 3.86
CA ILE A 244 -4.94 -28.38 4.95
C ILE A 244 -5.34 -29.64 5.72
N ILE A 245 -4.72 -29.84 6.88
CA ILE A 245 -5.18 -30.75 7.93
C ILE A 245 -5.64 -29.92 9.12
N LYS A 246 -6.93 -30.12 9.44
CA LYS A 246 -7.73 -29.71 10.61
C LYS A 246 -8.16 -28.25 10.68
N ASP A 247 -9.35 -28.06 10.11
CA ASP A 247 -10.47 -27.28 10.64
C ASP A 247 -10.20 -26.66 12.02
N TYR A 248 -9.82 -25.38 12.04
CA TYR A 248 -10.25 -24.48 13.09
C TYR A 248 -11.58 -23.86 12.66
N GLU A 249 -12.61 -24.69 12.51
CA GLU A 249 -14.00 -24.23 12.57
C GLU A 249 -14.35 -24.01 14.03
N GLU A 250 -13.97 -22.87 14.60
CA GLU A 250 -14.62 -22.34 15.81
C GLU A 250 -14.20 -20.88 15.99
N TYR A 251 -15.03 -19.99 15.45
CA TYR A 251 -15.63 -18.84 16.17
C TYR A 251 -16.66 -18.25 15.21
N SER A 252 -17.81 -18.94 15.12
CA SER A 252 -19.03 -18.31 14.64
C SER A 252 -19.50 -17.32 15.69
N ASP A 253 -19.72 -16.09 15.25
CA ASP A 253 -20.74 -15.17 15.77
C ASP A 253 -20.53 -14.67 17.21
N SER A 254 -19.87 -13.52 17.35
CA SER A 254 -20.26 -12.49 18.34
C SER A 254 -19.51 -11.18 18.07
N THR A 255 -20.31 -10.10 18.05
CA THR A 255 -19.97 -8.67 18.10
C THR A 255 -19.25 -8.07 16.88
N GLU A 256 -20.03 -7.78 15.83
CA GLU A 256 -19.92 -6.46 15.19
C GLU A 256 -20.34 -5.42 16.25
N GLU A 257 -19.40 -4.97 17.08
CA GLU A 257 -19.52 -3.76 17.89
C GLU A 257 -18.10 -3.22 18.16
N ASP A 258 -17.97 -1.92 17.93
CA ASP A 258 -16.91 -1.01 18.40
C ASP A 258 -15.56 -0.99 17.67
N TYR A 259 -15.55 -0.30 16.52
CA TYR A 259 -14.52 0.73 16.24
C TYR A 259 -15.17 1.94 15.54
N GLU A 260 -16.24 2.47 16.13
CA GLU A 260 -16.61 3.88 15.98
C GLU A 260 -16.20 4.61 17.26
N GLU A 261 -15.02 5.25 17.27
CA GLU A 261 -14.78 6.50 17.99
C GLU A 261 -13.33 6.93 17.76
N TYR A 262 -13.13 7.86 16.84
CA TYR A 262 -12.35 9.09 17.05
C TYR A 262 -12.77 10.05 15.93
N SER A 263 -14.08 10.35 15.90
CA SER A 263 -14.57 11.61 15.39
C SER A 263 -14.45 12.61 16.52
N ASP A 264 -13.26 13.20 16.68
CA ASP A 264 -13.19 14.40 17.51
C ASP A 264 -13.70 15.56 16.65
N SER A 265 -14.86 16.03 17.11
CA SER A 265 -15.52 17.30 16.86
C SER A 265 -14.64 18.41 16.30
N MET A 266 -15.14 19.08 15.26
CA MET A 266 -15.47 20.51 15.30
C MET A 266 -16.15 20.89 13.98
N GLU A 267 -17.47 20.74 13.96
CA GLU A 267 -18.34 21.74 13.34
C GLU A 267 -18.39 22.92 14.31
N ASP A 268 -18.06 24.13 13.81
CA ASP A 268 -18.83 25.37 13.96
C ASP A 268 -17.90 26.59 13.71
N ASP A 269 -18.38 27.43 12.78
CA ASP A 269 -17.95 28.79 12.36
C ASP A 269 -16.58 29.02 11.66
#